data_AF-A0A0P7UN27-F1
#
_entry.id   AF-A0A0P7UN27-F1
#
_cell.length_a   1.000
_cell.length_b   1.000
_cell.length_c   1.000
_cell.angle_alpha   90.00
_cell.angle_beta   90.00
_cell.angle_gamma   90.00
#
_symmetry.space_group_name_H-M   'P 1'
#
loop_
_entity.id
_entity.type
_entity.pdbx_description
1 polymer ?
#
loop_
_entity_poly.entity_id
_entity_poly.type
_entity_poly.pdbx_seq_one_letter_code
_entity_poly.pdbx_strand_id
1 'polypeptide(L)'
;MAAAPLYCVCRQPYDVSRFMIECDICKDWFHGSCVQVEEHQAVDIDVYHCPNCHVLHGPSLMKKRKNWHRHDYTEPDDRTRPVQAGTSVFVRELQARSFPSADEILVRMQGHQVTPKYLEKHSFLSPIMVPQLDGLGLKLPPPSFSIEDVEHYVGGDKIIDVIDVARQADSKIKLSEFVKYYYNPNRPKVLNVISLEFSDTKMAELVEVPDVARKMSWVENYWPDDSFFPKPFVQKYCLMGVEGSYTDFHIDFGGTSVWYHVLWGEKIFYLIKPTPGNLALYEAWSSSPNQSEMFFGDKVDKCYKCIVRQGTTLLIPTGWIHAVLTSQDCMAFGGNFLHNLNIGMQL
;
A
#
# COMPACT_ATOMS: atom_id res chain seq x y z
N MET A 1 5.11 -26.87 39.67
CA MET A 1 5.07 -25.74 38.71
C MET A 1 3.62 -25.42 38.47
N ALA A 2 3.18 -24.18 38.66
CA ALA A 2 1.82 -23.79 38.31
C ALA A 2 1.63 -23.97 36.81
N ALA A 3 0.56 -24.66 36.38
CA ALA A 3 0.24 -24.79 34.97
C ALA A 3 -0.02 -23.39 34.39
N ALA A 4 0.53 -23.10 33.22
CA ALA A 4 0.27 -21.84 32.54
C ALA A 4 -1.24 -21.67 32.29
N PRO A 5 -1.82 -20.48 32.50
CA PRO A 5 -3.23 -20.24 32.22
C PRO A 5 -3.54 -20.49 30.74
N LEU A 6 -4.64 -21.19 30.48
CA LEU A 6 -5.13 -21.51 29.15
C LEU A 6 -6.29 -20.59 28.79
N TYR A 7 -6.28 -20.10 27.56
CA TYR A 7 -7.25 -19.16 27.04
C TYR A 7 -7.94 -19.73 25.80
N CYS A 8 -8.95 -19.01 25.33
CA CYS A 8 -9.66 -19.25 24.07
C CYS A 8 -10.38 -20.60 24.03
N VAL A 9 -11.19 -20.79 22.98
CA VAL A 9 -11.86 -22.08 22.68
C VAL A 9 -10.86 -23.20 22.39
N CYS A 10 -9.64 -22.89 21.95
CA CYS A 10 -8.61 -23.88 21.63
C CYS A 10 -7.79 -24.35 22.85
N ARG A 11 -8.02 -23.77 24.04
CA ARG A 11 -7.36 -24.13 25.30
C ARG A 11 -5.84 -24.17 25.19
N GLN A 12 -5.25 -23.13 24.60
CA GLN A 12 -3.80 -22.96 24.48
C GLN A 12 -3.29 -21.87 25.44
N PRO A 13 -2.01 -21.90 25.84
CA PRO A 13 -1.37 -20.80 26.56
C PRO A 13 -1.36 -19.51 25.73
N TYR A 14 -1.10 -18.39 26.40
CA TYR A 14 -0.91 -17.09 25.73
C TYR A 14 0.29 -17.12 24.78
N ASP A 15 0.11 -16.51 23.60
CA ASP A 15 1.14 -16.34 22.58
C ASP A 15 1.14 -14.88 22.12
N VAL A 16 2.24 -14.18 22.41
CA VAL A 16 2.41 -12.75 22.09
C VAL A 16 2.41 -12.46 20.59
N SER A 17 2.64 -13.48 19.75
CA SER A 17 2.64 -13.33 18.29
C SER A 17 1.24 -13.39 17.67
N ARG A 18 0.21 -13.71 18.46
CA ARG A 18 -1.16 -13.91 17.97
C ARG A 18 -2.10 -12.85 18.52
N PHE A 19 -2.82 -12.19 17.63
CA PHE A 19 -3.89 -11.27 18.01
C PHE A 19 -4.96 -11.98 18.86
N MET A 20 -5.30 -11.37 20.00
CA MET A 20 -6.37 -11.81 20.89
C MET A 20 -7.29 -10.64 21.26
N ILE A 21 -8.56 -10.96 21.54
CA ILE A 21 -9.60 -10.03 21.99
C ILE A 21 -10.31 -10.58 23.23
N GLU A 22 -10.58 -9.73 24.21
CA GLU A 22 -11.25 -10.10 25.47
C GLU A 22 -12.77 -10.05 25.33
N CYS A 23 -13.49 -11.06 25.79
CA CYS A 23 -14.96 -11.02 25.85
C CYS A 23 -15.46 -10.29 27.09
N ASP A 24 -16.32 -9.29 26.89
CA ASP A 24 -16.87 -8.47 27.96
C ASP A 24 -17.82 -9.21 28.92
N ILE A 25 -18.35 -10.35 28.51
CA ILE A 25 -19.26 -11.17 29.34
C ILE A 25 -18.47 -12.16 30.20
N CYS A 26 -17.69 -13.06 29.58
CA CYS A 26 -17.01 -14.13 30.32
C CYS A 26 -15.59 -13.79 30.78
N LYS A 27 -15.05 -12.63 30.37
CA LYS A 27 -13.70 -12.15 30.70
C LYS A 27 -12.56 -13.09 30.28
N ASP A 28 -12.84 -13.99 29.34
CA ASP A 28 -11.84 -14.85 28.69
C ASP A 28 -11.30 -14.18 27.41
N TRP A 29 -10.11 -14.58 26.99
CA TRP A 29 -9.41 -14.05 25.83
C TRP A 29 -9.46 -15.02 24.66
N PHE A 30 -9.71 -14.51 23.46
CA PHE A 30 -9.91 -15.32 22.26
C PHE A 30 -8.95 -14.91 21.16
N HIS A 31 -8.23 -15.87 20.57
CA HIS A 31 -7.47 -15.63 19.34
C HIS A 31 -8.42 -15.18 18.24
N GLY A 32 -8.15 -14.05 17.57
CA GLY A 32 -9.00 -13.54 16.50
C GLY A 32 -9.29 -14.61 15.43
N SER A 33 -8.25 -15.36 15.04
CA SER A 33 -8.36 -16.49 14.09
C SER A 33 -9.30 -17.62 14.55
N CYS A 34 -9.51 -17.81 15.85
CA CYS A 34 -10.41 -18.84 16.39
C CYS A 34 -11.86 -18.36 16.44
N VAL A 35 -12.11 -17.06 16.36
CA VAL A 35 -13.44 -16.44 16.49
C VAL A 35 -13.81 -15.57 15.28
N GLN A 36 -13.02 -15.62 14.21
CA GLN A 36 -13.25 -14.87 12.95
C GLN A 36 -13.31 -13.36 13.18
N VAL A 37 -12.37 -12.84 13.98
CA VAL A 37 -12.17 -11.40 14.17
C VAL A 37 -10.77 -11.06 13.67
N GLU A 38 -10.72 -10.23 12.63
CA GLU A 38 -9.46 -9.72 12.08
C GLU A 38 -8.96 -8.51 12.90
N GLU A 39 -7.65 -8.28 12.93
CA GLU A 39 -7.03 -7.20 13.71
C GLU A 39 -7.65 -5.82 13.42
N HIS A 40 -7.91 -5.52 12.15
CA HIS A 40 -8.49 -4.25 11.73
C HIS A 40 -9.97 -4.08 12.14
N GLN A 41 -10.66 -5.15 12.50
CA GLN A 41 -12.05 -5.10 12.98
C GLN A 41 -12.12 -4.80 14.47
N ALA A 42 -11.08 -5.18 15.23
CA ALA A 42 -11.05 -5.04 16.69
C ALA A 42 -11.31 -3.60 17.15
N VAL A 43 -10.79 -2.63 16.41
CA VAL A 43 -10.98 -1.20 16.71
C VAL A 43 -12.42 -0.72 16.60
N ASP A 44 -13.26 -1.43 15.85
CA ASP A 44 -14.66 -1.07 15.66
C ASP A 44 -15.58 -1.74 16.67
N ILE A 45 -15.09 -2.73 17.38
CA ILE A 45 -15.85 -3.43 18.41
C ILE A 45 -15.75 -2.58 19.68
N ASP A 46 -16.90 -2.16 20.20
CA ASP A 46 -17.02 -1.43 21.46
C ASP A 46 -17.09 -2.43 22.63
N VAL A 47 -17.92 -3.47 22.48
CA VAL A 47 -18.11 -4.55 23.44
C VAL A 47 -18.08 -5.87 22.69
N TYR A 48 -17.10 -6.72 22.99
CA TYR A 48 -16.91 -8.00 22.32
C TYR A 48 -17.64 -9.14 23.04
N HIS A 49 -18.50 -9.85 22.31
CA HIS A 49 -19.13 -11.07 22.75
C HIS A 49 -18.56 -12.27 22.00
N CYS A 50 -17.95 -13.22 22.71
CA CYS A 50 -17.47 -14.46 22.11
C CYS A 50 -18.63 -15.33 21.59
N PRO A 51 -18.38 -16.31 20.70
CA PRO A 51 -19.45 -17.12 20.11
C PRO A 51 -20.39 -17.79 21.12
N ASN A 52 -19.89 -18.19 22.29
CA ASN A 52 -20.71 -18.78 23.34
C ASN A 52 -21.58 -17.73 24.06
N CYS A 53 -21.02 -16.56 24.38
CA CYS A 53 -21.76 -15.50 25.06
C CYS A 53 -22.76 -14.82 24.13
N HIS A 54 -22.47 -14.78 22.82
CA HIS A 54 -23.38 -14.26 21.80
C HIS A 54 -24.78 -14.86 21.93
N VAL A 55 -24.88 -16.17 22.11
CA VAL A 55 -26.15 -16.91 22.13
C VAL A 55 -27.11 -16.39 23.21
N LEU A 56 -26.58 -15.96 24.36
CA LEU A 56 -27.38 -15.52 25.51
C LEU A 56 -27.46 -14.00 25.64
N HIS A 57 -26.44 -13.27 25.19
CA HIS A 57 -26.30 -11.82 25.39
C HIS A 57 -26.43 -10.99 24.11
N GLY A 58 -26.67 -11.64 22.96
CA GLY A 58 -26.71 -11.00 21.65
C GLY A 58 -25.32 -10.77 21.04
N PRO A 59 -25.24 -10.24 19.81
CA PRO A 59 -23.98 -10.00 19.12
C PRO A 59 -23.12 -8.94 19.82
N SER A 60 -21.84 -8.87 19.45
CA SER A 60 -20.93 -7.79 19.83
C SER A 60 -21.51 -6.42 19.48
N LEU A 61 -21.28 -5.43 20.34
CA LEU A 61 -21.70 -4.05 20.09
C LEU A 61 -20.59 -3.33 19.31
N MET A 62 -20.99 -2.75 18.18
CA MET A 62 -20.07 -1.99 17.33
C MET A 62 -20.11 -0.50 17.70
N LYS A 63 -18.96 0.16 17.61
CA LYS A 63 -18.85 1.61 17.74
C LYS A 63 -19.73 2.30 16.70
N LYS A 64 -20.42 3.35 17.13
CA LYS A 64 -21.32 4.12 16.25
C LYS A 64 -20.53 5.18 15.51
N ARG A 65 -20.63 5.16 14.18
CA ARG A 65 -20.13 6.24 13.32
C ARG A 65 -20.90 7.54 13.58
N LYS A 66 -20.16 8.59 13.90
CA LYS A 66 -20.66 9.95 14.12
C LYS A 66 -20.11 10.95 13.10
N ASN A 67 -18.93 10.70 12.53
CA ASN A 67 -18.33 11.56 11.50
C ASN A 67 -17.73 10.76 10.32
N TRP A 68 -17.31 11.50 9.29
CA TRP A 68 -16.78 10.97 8.02
C TRP A 68 -15.42 11.56 7.60
N HIS A 69 -14.84 12.43 8.44
CA HIS A 69 -13.65 13.23 8.14
C HIS A 69 -12.50 13.02 9.12
N ARG A 70 -12.68 12.20 10.17
CA ARG A 70 -11.67 11.86 11.17
C ARG A 70 -11.32 10.37 11.11
N HIS A 71 -10.11 10.03 11.54
CA HIS A 71 -9.64 8.64 11.70
C HIS A 71 -10.42 7.93 12.79
N ASP A 72 -10.70 8.62 13.91
CA ASP A 72 -11.70 8.18 14.88
C ASP A 72 -13.09 8.66 14.44
N TYR A 73 -13.84 7.75 13.83
CA TYR A 73 -15.18 8.03 13.34
C TYR A 73 -16.23 8.20 14.46
N THR A 74 -15.86 7.98 15.73
CA THR A 74 -16.76 8.15 16.89
C THR A 74 -16.70 9.55 17.50
N GLU A 75 -15.72 10.36 17.08
CA GLU A 75 -15.64 11.78 17.42
C GLU A 75 -16.91 12.52 16.94
N PRO A 76 -17.42 13.51 17.70
CA PRO A 76 -18.56 14.32 17.28
C PRO A 76 -18.31 15.02 15.93
N ASP A 77 -19.34 15.10 15.08
CA ASP A 77 -19.29 15.88 13.83
C ASP A 77 -19.66 17.35 14.08
N ASP A 78 -18.89 18.03 14.93
CA ASP A 78 -19.07 19.45 15.23
C ASP A 78 -18.31 20.38 14.24
N ARG A 79 -17.59 19.77 13.28
CA ARG A 79 -16.78 20.43 12.24
C ARG A 79 -15.69 21.35 12.78
N THR A 80 -15.30 21.21 14.04
CA THR A 80 -14.22 22.01 14.63
C THR A 80 -12.85 21.48 14.24
N ARG A 81 -12.74 20.17 14.00
CA ARG A 81 -11.49 19.50 13.63
C ARG A 81 -11.33 19.41 12.11
N PRO A 82 -10.08 19.49 11.61
CA PRO A 82 -9.81 19.41 10.17
C PRO A 82 -10.06 18.00 9.62
N VAL A 83 -10.11 17.88 8.29
CA VAL A 83 -10.23 16.60 7.59
C VAL A 83 -8.90 15.84 7.69
N GLN A 84 -8.96 14.52 7.92
CA GLN A 84 -7.78 13.66 7.96
C GLN A 84 -7.61 12.80 6.69
N ALA A 85 -6.36 12.58 6.29
CA ALA A 85 -5.96 11.78 5.14
C ALA A 85 -6.61 10.38 5.12
N GLY A 86 -7.05 9.95 3.94
CA GLY A 86 -7.67 8.64 3.70
C GLY A 86 -9.16 8.52 4.09
N THR A 87 -9.72 9.49 4.81
CA THR A 87 -11.15 9.49 5.14
C THR A 87 -12.04 9.72 3.90
N SER A 88 -13.31 9.32 3.97
CA SER A 88 -14.23 9.48 2.83
C SER A 88 -14.43 10.95 2.40
N VAL A 89 -14.39 11.89 3.35
CA VAL A 89 -14.43 13.32 3.05
C VAL A 89 -13.14 13.75 2.38
N PHE A 90 -11.98 13.32 2.88
CA PHE A 90 -10.69 13.60 2.26
C PHE A 90 -10.62 13.13 0.80
N VAL A 91 -11.01 11.89 0.51
CA VAL A 91 -10.94 11.33 -0.85
C VAL A 91 -11.82 12.14 -1.82
N ARG A 92 -13.03 12.51 -1.39
CA ARG A 92 -13.94 13.35 -2.19
C ARG A 92 -13.37 14.75 -2.44
N GLU A 93 -12.79 15.38 -1.42
CA GLU A 93 -12.12 16.68 -1.59
C GLU A 93 -10.90 16.56 -2.51
N LEU A 94 -10.10 15.51 -2.36
CA LEU A 94 -8.94 15.22 -3.20
C LEU A 94 -9.31 15.04 -4.67
N GLN A 95 -10.41 14.35 -4.95
CA GLN A 95 -10.92 14.17 -6.32
C GLN A 95 -11.44 15.49 -6.93
N ALA A 96 -11.97 16.40 -6.10
CA ALA A 96 -12.48 17.70 -6.53
C ALA A 96 -11.38 18.77 -6.71
N ARG A 97 -10.19 18.56 -6.14
CA ARG A 97 -9.04 19.47 -6.26
C ARG A 97 -8.52 19.55 -7.70
N SER A 98 -8.08 20.74 -8.08
CA SER A 98 -7.39 20.99 -9.35
C SER A 98 -5.88 20.94 -9.15
N PHE A 99 -5.17 20.34 -10.11
CA PHE A 99 -3.72 20.16 -10.09
C PHE A 99 -3.16 20.43 -11.49
N PRO A 100 -1.94 20.96 -11.63
CA PRO A 100 -1.23 20.94 -12.91
C PRO A 100 -1.09 19.51 -13.43
N SER A 101 -1.20 19.33 -14.76
CA SER A 101 -1.04 18.02 -15.38
C SER A 101 0.41 17.57 -15.28
N ALA A 102 0.63 16.28 -14.99
CA ALA A 102 1.96 15.69 -15.07
C ALA A 102 2.55 15.72 -16.49
N ASP A 103 1.77 15.99 -17.54
CA ASP A 103 2.30 16.21 -18.90
C ASP A 103 3.35 17.33 -18.97
N GLU A 104 3.34 18.27 -18.02
CA GLU A 104 4.38 19.32 -17.92
C GLU A 104 5.77 18.78 -17.56
N ILE A 105 5.84 17.60 -16.92
CA ILE A 105 7.09 17.04 -16.36
C ILE A 105 7.38 15.61 -16.85
N LEU A 106 6.40 14.92 -17.42
CA LEU A 106 6.54 13.54 -17.84
C LEU A 106 7.33 13.43 -19.14
N VAL A 107 8.26 12.47 -19.17
CA VAL A 107 8.88 12.03 -20.42
C VAL A 107 8.09 10.84 -20.95
N ARG A 108 7.40 11.01 -22.09
CA ARG A 108 6.65 9.92 -22.74
C ARG A 108 7.56 9.19 -23.71
N MET A 109 7.66 7.87 -23.57
CA MET A 109 8.56 7.03 -24.37
C MET A 109 7.88 5.71 -24.77
N GLN A 110 8.34 5.11 -25.86
CA GLN A 110 8.09 3.71 -26.17
C GLN A 110 9.08 2.82 -25.41
N GLY A 111 8.69 1.58 -25.11
CA GLY A 111 9.51 0.70 -24.25
C GLY A 111 10.93 0.50 -24.74
N HIS A 112 11.13 0.30 -26.05
CA HIS A 112 12.46 0.12 -26.66
C HIS A 112 13.39 1.34 -26.52
N GLN A 113 12.85 2.52 -26.21
CA GLN A 113 13.63 3.73 -25.99
C GLN A 113 14.13 3.83 -24.54
N VAL A 114 13.47 3.13 -23.60
CA VAL A 114 13.82 3.13 -22.17
C VAL A 114 14.99 2.18 -21.94
N THR A 115 16.20 2.70 -22.15
CA THR A 115 17.44 1.92 -22.06
C THR A 115 18.38 2.50 -20.99
N PRO A 116 19.29 1.69 -20.41
CA PRO A 116 20.31 2.21 -19.50
C PRO A 116 21.10 3.37 -20.10
N LYS A 117 21.52 3.25 -21.37
CA LYS A 117 22.23 4.32 -22.10
C LYS A 117 21.43 5.62 -22.18
N TYR A 118 20.11 5.54 -22.39
CA TYR A 118 19.26 6.73 -22.41
C TYR A 118 19.18 7.37 -21.02
N LEU A 119 18.99 6.56 -19.97
CA LEU A 119 18.91 7.06 -18.59
C LEU A 119 20.24 7.63 -18.10
N GLU A 120 21.37 7.02 -18.43
CA GLU A 120 22.72 7.53 -18.15
C GLU A 120 22.95 8.89 -18.80
N LYS A 121 22.54 9.05 -20.07
CA LYS A 121 22.69 10.31 -20.80
C LYS A 121 21.86 11.45 -20.21
N HIS A 122 20.71 11.16 -19.61
CA HIS A 122 19.75 12.17 -19.12
C HIS A 122 19.55 12.14 -17.59
N SER A 123 20.39 11.38 -16.88
CA SER A 123 20.42 11.22 -15.41
C SER A 123 19.10 10.78 -14.76
N PHE A 124 18.13 10.29 -15.54
CA PHE A 124 16.79 9.86 -15.09
C PHE A 124 16.17 10.81 -14.04
N LEU A 125 16.06 12.11 -14.35
CA LEU A 125 15.62 13.13 -13.38
C LEU A 125 14.11 13.39 -13.35
N SER A 126 13.35 12.83 -14.29
CA SER A 126 11.92 13.06 -14.46
C SER A 126 11.17 11.75 -14.64
N PRO A 127 9.91 11.63 -14.16
CA PRO A 127 9.14 10.42 -14.32
C PRO A 127 8.90 10.10 -15.80
N ILE A 128 8.96 8.82 -16.14
CA ILE A 128 8.83 8.31 -17.50
C ILE A 128 7.53 7.53 -17.61
N MET A 129 6.70 7.91 -18.57
CA MET A 129 5.46 7.22 -18.90
C MET A 129 5.64 6.37 -20.16
N VAL A 130 5.31 5.10 -20.06
CA VAL A 130 5.38 4.13 -21.16
C VAL A 130 3.98 3.55 -21.38
N PRO A 131 3.23 4.05 -22.39
CA PRO A 131 1.83 3.66 -22.61
C PRO A 131 1.63 2.20 -23.04
N GLN A 132 2.66 1.57 -23.60
CA GLN A 132 2.61 0.20 -24.13
C GLN A 132 3.74 -0.63 -23.53
N LEU A 133 3.45 -1.89 -23.21
CA LEU A 133 4.41 -2.81 -22.59
C LEU A 133 5.56 -3.20 -23.54
N ASP A 134 5.32 -3.11 -24.85
CA ASP A 134 6.26 -3.53 -25.89
C ASP A 134 7.62 -2.85 -25.79
N GLY A 135 8.67 -3.67 -25.76
CA GLY A 135 10.06 -3.23 -25.72
C GLY A 135 10.61 -2.91 -24.33
N LEU A 136 9.83 -3.04 -23.25
CA LEU A 136 10.33 -2.86 -21.87
C LEU A 136 11.07 -4.07 -21.29
N GLY A 137 10.93 -5.25 -21.90
CA GLY A 137 11.39 -6.52 -21.30
C GLY A 137 10.56 -6.96 -20.08
N LEU A 138 9.56 -6.16 -19.68
CA LEU A 138 8.60 -6.49 -18.63
C LEU A 138 7.71 -7.63 -19.11
N LYS A 139 7.61 -8.71 -18.31
CA LYS A 139 6.61 -9.78 -18.50
C LYS A 139 5.67 -9.79 -17.31
N LEU A 140 4.39 -9.94 -17.60
CA LEU A 140 3.31 -9.95 -16.62
C LEU A 140 2.32 -11.07 -16.98
N PRO A 141 1.50 -11.52 -16.01
CA PRO A 141 0.35 -12.36 -16.31
C PRO A 141 -0.64 -11.65 -17.25
N PRO A 142 -1.57 -12.38 -17.90
CA PRO A 142 -2.52 -11.77 -18.84
C PRO A 142 -3.41 -10.72 -18.15
N PRO A 143 -3.99 -9.75 -18.90
CA PRO A 143 -4.87 -8.73 -18.33
C PRO A 143 -6.11 -9.26 -17.59
N SER A 144 -6.47 -10.53 -17.78
CA SER A 144 -7.56 -11.21 -17.07
C SER A 144 -7.16 -11.79 -15.70
N PHE A 145 -5.87 -11.73 -15.33
CA PHE A 145 -5.38 -12.24 -14.06
C PHE A 145 -6.07 -11.50 -12.91
N SER A 146 -6.64 -12.26 -11.98
CA SER A 146 -7.54 -11.79 -10.93
C SER A 146 -6.90 -11.87 -9.55
N ILE A 147 -7.60 -11.36 -8.54
CA ILE A 147 -7.19 -11.48 -7.13
C ILE A 147 -7.23 -12.95 -6.66
N GLU A 148 -8.11 -13.79 -7.23
CA GLU A 148 -8.17 -15.22 -6.93
C GLU A 148 -6.94 -15.95 -7.50
N ASP A 149 -6.46 -15.52 -8.67
CA ASP A 149 -5.21 -16.06 -9.23
C ASP A 149 -4.02 -15.70 -8.33
N VAL A 150 -3.97 -14.48 -7.77
CA VAL A 150 -2.96 -14.12 -6.77
C VAL A 150 -3.01 -15.09 -5.59
N GLU A 151 -4.19 -15.38 -5.04
CA GLU A 151 -4.36 -16.38 -3.98
C GLU A 151 -3.86 -17.77 -4.39
N HIS A 152 -4.17 -18.20 -5.61
CA HIS A 152 -3.75 -19.50 -6.13
C HIS A 152 -2.22 -19.64 -6.21
N TYR A 153 -1.53 -18.61 -6.71
CA TYR A 153 -0.08 -18.66 -6.92
C TYR A 153 0.74 -18.31 -5.65
N VAL A 154 0.20 -17.48 -4.77
CA VAL A 154 0.88 -17.04 -3.53
C VAL A 154 0.56 -17.97 -2.36
N GLY A 155 -0.66 -18.50 -2.30
CA GLY A 155 -1.19 -19.29 -1.20
C GLY A 155 -2.02 -18.44 -0.23
N GLY A 156 -3.29 -18.83 -0.05
CA GLY A 156 -4.26 -18.09 0.77
C GLY A 156 -3.93 -17.98 2.26
N ASP A 157 -3.02 -18.81 2.78
CA ASP A 157 -2.53 -18.73 4.18
C ASP A 157 -1.39 -17.74 4.38
N LYS A 158 -0.82 -17.16 3.31
CA LYS A 158 0.23 -16.14 3.44
C LYS A 158 -0.33 -14.94 4.20
N ILE A 159 0.36 -14.52 5.24
CA ILE A 159 0.04 -13.31 5.98
C ILE A 159 0.54 -12.11 5.19
N ILE A 160 -0.34 -11.14 4.99
CA ILE A 160 -0.08 -9.92 4.25
C ILE A 160 -0.40 -8.70 5.11
N ASP A 161 0.32 -7.60 4.86
CA ASP A 161 0.01 -6.30 5.45
C ASP A 161 -1.10 -5.61 4.65
N VAL A 162 -2.08 -5.07 5.37
CA VAL A 162 -3.25 -4.40 4.82
C VAL A 162 -3.49 -3.10 5.55
N ILE A 163 -3.74 -2.05 4.78
CA ILE A 163 -3.98 -0.70 5.29
C ILE A 163 -5.48 -0.47 5.41
N ASP A 164 -5.97 -0.14 6.61
CA ASP A 164 -7.27 0.52 6.80
C ASP A 164 -7.12 1.99 6.40
N VAL A 165 -7.51 2.29 5.16
CA VAL A 165 -7.23 3.58 4.52
C VAL A 165 -7.85 4.74 5.29
N ALA A 166 -9.06 4.57 5.82
CA ALA A 166 -9.76 5.62 6.54
C ALA A 166 -9.11 5.97 7.89
N ARG A 167 -8.23 5.09 8.39
CA ARG A 167 -7.50 5.26 9.65
C ARG A 167 -6.00 5.47 9.46
N GLN A 168 -5.50 5.31 8.23
CA GLN A 168 -4.07 5.30 7.90
C GLN A 168 -3.28 4.35 8.84
N ALA A 169 -3.81 3.15 9.04
CA ALA A 169 -3.27 2.17 9.98
C ALA A 169 -3.12 0.79 9.33
N ASP A 170 -1.97 0.17 9.53
CA ASP A 170 -1.67 -1.18 9.07
C ASP A 170 -2.26 -2.24 10.01
N SER A 171 -2.53 -3.41 9.43
CA SER A 171 -2.96 -4.63 10.11
C SER A 171 -2.50 -5.85 9.33
N LYS A 172 -2.47 -7.02 9.96
CA LYS A 172 -2.12 -8.26 9.27
C LYS A 172 -3.34 -9.16 9.12
N ILE A 173 -3.55 -9.66 7.90
CA ILE A 173 -4.57 -10.68 7.61
C ILE A 173 -4.01 -11.74 6.67
N LYS A 174 -4.72 -12.86 6.53
CA LYS A 174 -4.42 -13.86 5.48
C LYS A 174 -4.84 -13.33 4.11
N LEU A 175 -4.09 -13.68 3.08
CA LEU A 175 -4.45 -13.34 1.69
C LEU A 175 -5.85 -13.84 1.32
N SER A 176 -6.23 -15.04 1.76
CA SER A 176 -7.58 -15.59 1.56
C SER A 176 -8.69 -14.72 2.18
N GLU A 177 -8.44 -14.08 3.32
CA GLU A 177 -9.40 -13.15 3.93
C GLU A 177 -9.49 -11.84 3.16
N PHE A 178 -8.37 -11.35 2.62
CA PHE A 178 -8.38 -10.20 1.71
C PHE A 178 -9.17 -10.50 0.43
N VAL A 179 -8.98 -11.68 -0.17
CA VAL A 179 -9.72 -12.11 -1.37
C VAL A 179 -11.22 -12.15 -1.10
N LYS A 180 -11.64 -12.76 0.02
CA LYS A 180 -13.05 -12.75 0.46
C LYS A 180 -13.59 -11.34 0.66
N TYR A 181 -12.81 -10.46 1.29
CA TYR A 181 -13.16 -9.05 1.45
C TYR A 181 -13.33 -8.35 0.09
N TYR A 182 -12.40 -8.58 -0.84
CA TYR A 182 -12.37 -7.93 -2.13
C TYR A 182 -13.63 -8.25 -2.95
N TYR A 183 -14.04 -9.52 -3.00
CA TYR A 183 -15.24 -9.93 -3.74
C TYR A 183 -16.56 -9.75 -2.97
N ASN A 184 -16.52 -9.21 -1.75
CA ASN A 184 -17.74 -8.90 -1.03
C ASN A 184 -18.45 -7.70 -1.70
N PRO A 185 -19.72 -7.84 -2.13
CA PRO A 185 -20.47 -6.74 -2.73
C PRO A 185 -20.67 -5.55 -1.80
N ASN A 186 -20.55 -5.75 -0.49
CA ASN A 186 -20.67 -4.73 0.54
C ASN A 186 -19.37 -4.65 1.34
N ARG A 187 -18.42 -3.84 0.87
CA ARG A 187 -17.15 -3.61 1.58
C ARG A 187 -17.37 -2.61 2.71
N PRO A 188 -17.27 -3.00 4.00
CA PRO A 188 -17.57 -2.11 5.13
C PRO A 188 -16.48 -1.06 5.38
N LYS A 189 -15.29 -1.29 4.82
CA LYS A 189 -14.10 -0.45 4.91
C LYS A 189 -13.39 -0.40 3.56
N VAL A 190 -12.49 0.57 3.40
CA VAL A 190 -11.55 0.65 2.29
C VAL A 190 -10.23 0.04 2.75
N LEU A 191 -9.88 -1.13 2.23
CA LEU A 191 -8.63 -1.82 2.51
C LEU A 191 -7.73 -1.81 1.28
N ASN A 192 -6.44 -1.65 1.50
CA ASN A 192 -5.44 -1.55 0.44
C ASN A 192 -4.21 -2.42 0.77
N VAL A 193 -3.71 -3.14 -0.22
CA VAL A 193 -2.49 -3.95 -0.15
C VAL A 193 -1.44 -3.32 -1.06
N ILE A 194 -0.32 -2.89 -0.50
CA ILE A 194 0.77 -2.24 -1.26
C ILE A 194 2.13 -2.92 -1.12
N SER A 195 2.28 -3.84 -0.16
CA SER A 195 3.55 -4.42 0.26
C SER A 195 3.62 -5.95 0.11
N LEU A 196 2.74 -6.56 -0.70
CA LEU A 196 2.82 -7.99 -1.01
C LEU A 196 4.00 -8.24 -1.96
N GLU A 197 5.18 -8.46 -1.36
CA GLU A 197 6.37 -8.96 -2.06
C GLU A 197 6.21 -10.47 -2.30
N PHE A 198 6.42 -10.88 -3.54
CA PHE A 198 6.10 -12.24 -3.97
C PHE A 198 7.26 -12.98 -4.64
N SER A 199 8.50 -12.47 -4.52
CA SER A 199 9.69 -13.10 -5.14
C SER A 199 9.97 -14.50 -4.62
N ASP A 200 9.49 -14.83 -3.42
CA ASP A 200 9.60 -16.14 -2.77
C ASP A 200 8.45 -17.11 -3.09
N THR A 201 7.53 -16.74 -4.00
CA THR A 201 6.32 -17.52 -4.32
C THR A 201 6.34 -18.06 -5.75
N LYS A 202 5.40 -18.97 -6.08
CA LYS A 202 5.21 -19.44 -7.46
C LYS A 202 4.78 -18.33 -8.41
N MET A 203 4.18 -17.25 -7.89
CA MET A 203 3.80 -16.09 -8.70
C MET A 203 5.02 -15.37 -9.29
N ALA A 204 6.21 -15.52 -8.69
CA ALA A 204 7.44 -14.90 -9.18
C ALA A 204 7.79 -15.33 -10.60
N GLU A 205 7.38 -16.53 -11.02
CA GLU A 205 7.62 -17.09 -12.36
C GLU A 205 6.79 -16.40 -13.45
N LEU A 206 5.68 -15.75 -13.07
CA LEU A 206 4.79 -15.04 -14.00
C LEU A 206 5.28 -13.62 -14.32
N VAL A 207 6.23 -13.09 -13.54
CA VAL A 207 6.66 -11.70 -13.62
C VAL A 207 8.16 -11.59 -13.84
N GLU A 208 8.54 -10.94 -14.94
CA GLU A 208 9.90 -10.47 -15.22
C GLU A 208 9.90 -8.94 -15.16
N VAL A 209 10.72 -8.36 -14.27
CA VAL A 209 10.78 -6.90 -14.09
C VAL A 209 11.32 -6.19 -15.35
N PRO A 210 11.08 -4.88 -15.54
CA PRO A 210 11.56 -4.17 -16.72
C PRO A 210 13.09 -4.30 -16.88
N ASP A 211 13.53 -4.41 -18.13
CA ASP A 211 14.94 -4.59 -18.48
C ASP A 211 15.84 -3.54 -17.83
N VAL A 212 15.39 -2.29 -17.82
CA VAL A 212 16.14 -1.17 -17.24
C VAL A 212 16.27 -1.29 -15.73
N ALA A 213 15.22 -1.73 -15.03
CA ALA A 213 15.26 -1.93 -13.58
C ALA A 213 16.24 -3.05 -13.21
N ARG A 214 16.18 -4.18 -13.94
CA ARG A 214 17.13 -5.29 -13.77
C ARG A 214 18.57 -4.87 -14.06
N LYS A 215 18.82 -4.27 -15.23
CA LYS A 215 20.17 -3.90 -15.69
C LYS A 215 20.83 -2.85 -14.82
N MET A 216 20.07 -1.97 -14.18
CA MET A 216 20.62 -0.88 -13.37
C MET A 216 20.60 -1.13 -11.86
N SER A 217 19.87 -2.16 -11.40
CA SER A 217 19.72 -2.49 -9.98
C SER A 217 21.06 -2.85 -9.33
N TRP A 218 21.38 -2.21 -8.22
CA TRP A 218 22.52 -2.58 -7.38
C TRP A 218 22.43 -4.02 -6.87
N VAL A 219 21.24 -4.47 -6.50
CA VAL A 219 21.03 -5.81 -5.95
C VAL A 219 21.28 -6.87 -7.02
N GLU A 220 20.93 -6.59 -8.28
CA GLU A 220 21.16 -7.53 -9.38
C GLU A 220 22.61 -7.54 -9.88
N ASN A 221 23.33 -6.43 -9.76
CA ASN A 221 24.69 -6.31 -10.30
C ASN A 221 25.80 -6.51 -9.26
N TYR A 222 25.54 -6.23 -7.98
CA TYR A 222 26.58 -6.09 -6.96
C TYR A 222 26.34 -6.89 -5.68
N TRP A 223 25.13 -7.42 -5.45
CA TRP A 223 24.88 -8.25 -4.26
C TRP A 223 25.54 -9.63 -4.43
N PRO A 224 26.50 -10.01 -3.57
CA PRO A 224 27.16 -11.31 -3.71
C PRO A 224 26.22 -12.48 -3.43
N ASP A 225 26.30 -13.54 -4.23
CA ASP A 225 25.54 -14.78 -4.02
C ASP A 225 25.93 -15.49 -2.71
N ASP A 226 27.18 -15.30 -2.26
CA ASP A 226 27.75 -15.84 -1.03
C ASP A 226 27.71 -14.84 0.14
N SER A 227 26.93 -13.76 0.01
CA SER A 227 26.75 -12.78 1.08
C SER A 227 26.23 -13.44 2.36
N PHE A 228 26.83 -13.08 3.49
CA PHE A 228 26.31 -13.47 4.81
C PHE A 228 24.92 -12.90 5.09
N PHE A 229 24.61 -11.73 4.50
CA PHE A 229 23.31 -11.09 4.67
C PHE A 229 22.31 -11.60 3.64
N PRO A 230 21.02 -11.75 4.02
CA PRO A 230 19.99 -12.18 3.08
C PRO A 230 19.83 -11.15 1.95
N LYS A 231 19.73 -11.64 0.71
CA LYS A 231 19.49 -10.78 -0.46
C LYS A 231 18.19 -10.00 -0.27
N PRO A 232 18.19 -8.67 -0.42
CA PRO A 232 16.98 -7.88 -0.29
C PRO A 232 16.05 -8.11 -1.49
N PHE A 233 14.86 -8.63 -1.21
CA PHE A 233 13.80 -8.80 -2.21
C PHE A 233 12.80 -7.66 -2.10
N VAL A 234 12.89 -6.75 -3.07
CA VAL A 234 12.03 -5.55 -3.19
C VAL A 234 11.68 -5.26 -4.64
N GLN A 235 11.85 -6.24 -5.53
CA GLN A 235 11.74 -6.04 -6.98
C GLN A 235 10.37 -6.43 -7.52
N LYS A 236 9.57 -7.20 -6.77
CA LYS A 236 8.30 -7.77 -7.23
C LYS A 236 7.20 -7.60 -6.17
N TYR A 237 6.45 -6.53 -6.29
CA TYR A 237 5.25 -6.23 -5.49
C TYR A 237 3.98 -6.41 -6.30
N CYS A 238 2.99 -7.06 -5.70
CA CYS A 238 1.61 -7.09 -6.19
C CYS A 238 0.80 -6.12 -5.34
N LEU A 239 0.19 -5.12 -5.97
CA LEU A 239 -0.59 -4.11 -5.30
C LEU A 239 -2.07 -4.32 -5.65
N MET A 240 -2.91 -4.42 -4.63
CA MET A 240 -4.33 -4.70 -4.78
C MET A 240 -5.10 -3.71 -3.91
N GLY A 241 -5.82 -2.79 -4.55
CA GLY A 241 -6.52 -1.72 -3.85
C GLY A 241 -7.93 -1.54 -4.41
N VAL A 242 -8.89 -1.34 -3.53
CA VAL A 242 -10.26 -1.01 -3.91
C VAL A 242 -10.40 0.47 -4.23
N GLU A 243 -11.45 0.85 -4.95
CA GLU A 243 -11.80 2.26 -5.20
C GLU A 243 -11.77 3.09 -3.91
N GLY A 244 -11.17 4.28 -3.99
CA GLY A 244 -11.01 5.19 -2.86
C GLY A 244 -9.80 4.88 -1.97
N SER A 245 -9.04 3.81 -2.25
CA SER A 245 -7.79 3.54 -1.54
C SER A 245 -6.78 4.67 -1.74
N TYR A 246 -6.15 5.11 -0.65
CA TYR A 246 -5.21 6.24 -0.64
C TYR A 246 -3.96 5.92 0.18
N THR A 247 -2.80 6.25 -0.39
CA THR A 247 -1.50 6.25 0.28
C THR A 247 -0.97 7.68 0.25
N ASP A 248 -0.69 8.24 1.43
CA ASP A 248 -0.25 9.63 1.59
C ASP A 248 1.16 9.86 1.01
N PHE A 249 1.58 11.13 0.97
CA PHE A 249 2.85 11.54 0.40
C PHE A 249 4.02 10.86 1.10
N HIS A 250 4.88 10.24 0.32
CA HIS A 250 6.10 9.61 0.81
C HIS A 250 7.20 9.66 -0.25
N ILE A 251 8.42 9.34 0.18
CA ILE A 251 9.53 8.96 -0.68
C ILE A 251 9.73 7.46 -0.47
N ASP A 252 9.93 6.72 -1.55
CA ASP A 252 10.22 5.29 -1.48
C ASP A 252 11.45 5.03 -0.58
N PHE A 253 11.42 3.90 0.13
CA PHE A 253 12.48 3.52 1.06
C PHE A 253 13.86 3.53 0.40
N GLY A 254 14.85 4.05 1.12
CA GLY A 254 16.23 4.20 0.63
C GLY A 254 16.38 5.14 -0.58
N GLY A 255 15.38 5.99 -0.85
CA GLY A 255 15.37 6.84 -2.04
C GLY A 255 15.34 6.04 -3.34
N THR A 256 14.83 4.80 -3.31
CA THR A 256 14.80 3.93 -4.51
C THR A 256 14.05 4.57 -5.66
N SER A 257 14.45 4.20 -6.89
CA SER A 257 13.59 4.40 -8.06
C SER A 257 12.58 3.25 -8.13
N VAL A 258 11.39 3.50 -8.68
CA VAL A 258 10.31 2.52 -8.76
C VAL A 258 9.77 2.40 -10.19
N TRP A 259 9.42 1.19 -10.59
CA TRP A 259 8.59 0.94 -11.76
C TRP A 259 7.21 0.47 -11.30
N TYR A 260 6.16 0.90 -12.01
CA TYR A 260 4.78 0.66 -11.65
C TYR A 260 3.94 0.39 -12.89
N HIS A 261 3.27 -0.75 -12.97
CA HIS A 261 2.43 -1.14 -14.09
C HIS A 261 1.01 -1.47 -13.61
N VAL A 262 0.00 -0.82 -14.16
CA VAL A 262 -1.40 -1.10 -13.84
C VAL A 262 -1.91 -2.22 -14.73
N LEU A 263 -2.21 -3.40 -14.17
CA LEU A 263 -2.74 -4.52 -14.95
C LEU A 263 -4.22 -4.29 -15.33
N TRP A 264 -5.02 -3.81 -14.39
CA TRP A 264 -6.39 -3.34 -14.59
C TRP A 264 -6.79 -2.32 -13.50
N GLY A 265 -7.82 -1.53 -13.78
CA GLY A 265 -8.20 -0.37 -12.96
C GLY A 265 -7.44 0.90 -13.33
N GLU A 266 -7.35 1.84 -12.38
CA GLU A 266 -6.67 3.12 -12.58
C GLU A 266 -6.07 3.64 -11.26
N LYS A 267 -4.84 4.17 -11.35
CA LYS A 267 -4.14 4.85 -10.26
C LYS A 267 -3.87 6.30 -10.64
N ILE A 268 -3.96 7.18 -9.66
CA ILE A 268 -3.64 8.60 -9.80
C ILE A 268 -2.49 8.91 -8.85
N PHE A 269 -1.35 9.28 -9.41
CA PHE A 269 -0.17 9.72 -8.67
C PHE A 269 -0.18 11.25 -8.54
N TYR A 270 0.15 11.75 -7.36
CA TYR A 270 0.36 13.16 -7.06
C TYR A 270 1.86 13.39 -6.87
N LEU A 271 2.53 13.87 -7.90
CA LEU A 271 3.99 13.89 -7.99
C LEU A 271 4.56 15.26 -7.60
N ILE A 272 5.58 15.28 -6.76
CA ILE A 272 6.28 16.48 -6.32
C ILE A 272 7.78 16.28 -6.56
N LYS A 273 8.40 17.22 -7.27
CA LYS A 273 9.82 17.18 -7.61
C LYS A 273 10.69 17.26 -6.35
N PRO A 274 11.76 16.45 -6.21
CA PRO A 274 12.64 16.47 -5.05
C PRO A 274 13.66 17.62 -5.13
N THR A 275 13.17 18.85 -5.07
CA THR A 275 14.05 20.01 -4.89
C THR A 275 14.51 20.06 -3.44
N PRO A 276 15.69 20.64 -3.13
CA PRO A 276 16.12 20.82 -1.74
C PRO A 276 15.06 21.50 -0.86
N GLY A 277 14.33 22.49 -1.40
CA GLY A 277 13.22 23.14 -0.70
C GLY A 277 12.05 22.19 -0.42
N ASN A 278 11.62 21.40 -1.40
CA ASN A 278 10.53 20.44 -1.21
C ASN A 278 10.91 19.31 -0.25
N LEU A 279 12.17 18.85 -0.27
CA LEU A 279 12.66 17.83 0.67
C LEU A 279 12.67 18.34 2.11
N ALA A 280 13.12 19.57 2.35
CA ALA A 280 13.06 20.20 3.67
C ALA A 280 11.61 20.38 4.16
N LEU A 281 10.68 20.78 3.26
CA LEU A 281 9.26 20.87 3.58
C LEU A 281 8.66 19.50 3.90
N TYR A 282 9.03 18.47 3.14
CA TYR A 282 8.57 17.10 3.35
C TYR A 282 9.03 16.55 4.70
N GLU A 283 10.31 16.73 5.04
CA GLU A 283 10.87 16.33 6.34
C GLU A 283 10.14 17.00 7.52
N ALA A 284 9.90 18.31 7.41
CA ALA A 284 9.16 19.07 8.42
C ALA A 284 7.68 18.64 8.52
N TRP A 285 7.04 18.30 7.40
CA TRP A 285 5.66 17.79 7.38
C TRP A 285 5.58 16.37 7.96
N SER A 286 6.49 15.47 7.57
CA SER A 286 6.50 14.07 7.99
C SER A 286 6.77 13.90 9.49
N SER A 287 7.39 14.88 10.13
CA SER A 287 7.64 14.90 11.58
C SER A 287 6.62 15.74 12.35
N SER A 288 5.62 16.31 11.67
CA SER A 288 4.62 17.19 12.27
C SER A 288 3.57 16.40 13.05
N PRO A 289 3.16 16.87 14.25
CA PRO A 289 2.06 16.24 14.99
C PRO A 289 0.72 16.32 14.24
N ASN A 290 0.58 17.27 13.31
CA ASN A 290 -0.64 17.48 12.52
C ASN A 290 -0.49 16.97 11.08
N GLN A 291 0.48 16.08 10.80
CA GLN A 291 0.72 15.52 9.46
C GLN A 291 -0.59 15.03 8.81
N SER A 292 -1.36 14.22 9.54
CA SER A 292 -2.61 13.61 9.05
C SER A 292 -3.71 14.61 8.69
N GLU A 293 -3.62 15.86 9.17
CA GLU A 293 -4.61 16.92 8.99
C GLU A 293 -4.21 17.93 7.91
N MET A 294 -3.06 17.73 7.27
CA MET A 294 -2.51 18.63 6.26
C MET A 294 -2.22 17.88 4.97
N PHE A 295 -2.82 18.34 3.87
CA PHE A 295 -2.46 17.85 2.54
C PHE A 295 -1.11 18.45 2.10
N PHE A 296 -0.06 17.62 2.04
CA PHE A 296 1.30 18.10 1.74
C PHE A 296 1.42 18.80 0.37
N GLY A 297 0.58 18.44 -0.60
CA GLY A 297 0.53 19.12 -1.90
C GLY A 297 0.24 20.62 -1.82
N ASP A 298 -0.37 21.11 -0.72
CA ASP A 298 -0.61 22.54 -0.48
C ASP A 298 0.62 23.29 0.07
N LYS A 299 1.68 22.56 0.46
CA LYS A 299 2.91 23.14 1.03
C LYS A 299 3.98 23.44 -0.01
N VAL A 300 3.82 22.93 -1.23
CA VAL A 300 4.80 23.04 -2.32
C VAL A 300 4.25 23.88 -3.47
N ASP A 301 5.14 24.41 -4.30
CA ASP A 301 4.76 25.25 -5.45
C ASP A 301 3.93 24.48 -6.50
N LYS A 302 4.35 23.25 -6.83
CA LYS A 302 3.65 22.41 -7.80
C LYS A 302 3.55 20.96 -7.33
N CYS A 303 2.32 20.45 -7.33
CA CYS A 303 1.97 19.05 -7.15
C CYS A 303 1.24 18.56 -8.41
N TYR A 304 1.85 17.66 -9.17
CA TYR A 304 1.36 17.27 -10.49
C TYR A 304 0.47 16.04 -10.42
N LYS A 305 -0.69 16.08 -11.06
CA LYS A 305 -1.59 14.92 -11.18
C LYS A 305 -1.22 14.09 -12.39
N CYS A 306 -0.84 12.83 -12.14
CA CYS A 306 -0.46 11.83 -13.15
C CYS A 306 -1.46 10.67 -13.11
N ILE A 307 -2.21 10.48 -14.20
CA ILE A 307 -3.16 9.37 -14.30
C ILE A 307 -2.47 8.19 -15.00
N VAL A 308 -2.39 7.05 -14.31
CA VAL A 308 -1.84 5.80 -14.81
C VAL A 308 -2.99 4.83 -15.03
N ARG A 309 -3.35 4.63 -16.30
CA ARG A 309 -4.42 3.71 -16.69
C ARG A 309 -3.91 2.30 -16.85
N GLN A 310 -4.83 1.35 -16.88
CA GLN A 310 -4.58 -0.02 -17.32
C GLN A 310 -3.64 -0.11 -18.54
N GLY A 311 -2.69 -1.04 -18.47
CA GLY A 311 -1.69 -1.32 -19.51
C GLY A 311 -0.52 -0.33 -19.54
N THR A 312 -0.56 0.73 -18.73
CA THR A 312 0.48 1.77 -18.70
C THR A 312 1.52 1.47 -17.63
N THR A 313 2.79 1.72 -17.97
CA THR A 313 3.92 1.66 -17.03
C THR A 313 4.43 3.06 -16.71
N LEU A 314 4.60 3.35 -15.43
CA LEU A 314 5.25 4.56 -14.92
C LEU A 314 6.60 4.16 -14.29
N LEU A 315 7.66 4.89 -14.61
CA LEU A 315 8.93 4.84 -13.87
C LEU A 315 9.12 6.15 -13.13
N ILE A 316 9.31 6.08 -11.82
CA ILE A 316 9.53 7.23 -10.95
C ILE A 316 10.98 7.19 -10.46
N PRO A 317 11.76 8.28 -10.66
CA PRO A 317 13.15 8.28 -10.26
C PRO A 317 13.34 8.64 -8.78
N THR A 318 14.56 8.41 -8.32
CA THR A 318 15.08 8.69 -6.98
C THR A 318 14.50 9.97 -6.34
N GLY A 319 13.98 9.81 -5.12
CA GLY A 319 13.63 10.92 -4.23
C GLY A 319 12.29 11.61 -4.49
N TRP A 320 11.61 11.30 -5.60
CA TRP A 320 10.32 11.95 -5.92
C TRP A 320 9.28 11.68 -4.83
N ILE A 321 8.77 12.77 -4.25
CA ILE A 321 7.72 12.72 -3.25
C ILE A 321 6.40 12.47 -3.97
N HIS A 322 5.65 11.46 -3.56
CA HIS A 322 4.40 11.13 -4.21
C HIS A 322 3.34 10.56 -3.27
N ALA A 323 2.08 10.88 -3.56
CA ALA A 323 0.90 10.22 -2.98
C ALA A 323 0.13 9.48 -4.09
N VAL A 324 -0.67 8.49 -3.72
CA VAL A 324 -1.39 7.64 -4.68
C VAL A 324 -2.86 7.48 -4.28
N LEU A 325 -3.75 7.80 -5.20
CA LEU A 325 -5.19 7.50 -5.12
C LEU A 325 -5.53 6.37 -6.09
N THR A 326 -6.37 5.44 -5.64
CA THR A 326 -6.94 4.36 -6.44
C THR A 326 -8.33 4.81 -6.89
N SER A 327 -8.46 5.27 -8.14
CA SER A 327 -9.71 5.86 -8.64
C SER A 327 -10.77 4.82 -8.99
N GLN A 328 -10.35 3.57 -9.21
CA GLN A 328 -11.19 2.40 -9.46
C GLN A 328 -10.50 1.20 -8.83
N ASP A 329 -11.26 0.15 -8.49
CA ASP A 329 -10.70 -1.15 -8.13
C ASP A 329 -9.54 -1.53 -9.07
N CYS A 330 -8.36 -1.80 -8.50
CA CYS A 330 -7.13 -1.86 -9.26
C CYS A 330 -6.18 -2.92 -8.74
N MET A 331 -5.56 -3.63 -9.69
CA MET A 331 -4.37 -4.42 -9.45
C MET A 331 -3.21 -3.91 -10.30
N ALA A 332 -2.06 -3.80 -9.67
CA ALA A 332 -0.83 -3.35 -10.27
C ALA A 332 0.35 -4.22 -9.83
N PHE A 333 1.42 -4.15 -10.62
CA PHE A 333 2.72 -4.72 -10.29
C PHE A 333 3.75 -3.61 -10.22
N GLY A 334 4.67 -3.71 -9.28
CA GLY A 334 5.75 -2.74 -9.16
C GLY A 334 6.99 -3.33 -8.52
N GLY A 335 8.03 -2.50 -8.42
CA GLY A 335 9.28 -2.90 -7.81
C GLY A 335 10.26 -1.74 -7.69
N ASN A 336 11.09 -1.82 -6.66
CA ASN A 336 12.06 -0.81 -6.30
C ASN A 336 13.47 -1.25 -6.72
N PHE A 337 14.30 -0.29 -7.08
CA PHE A 337 15.71 -0.53 -7.42
C PHE A 337 16.58 0.69 -7.12
N LEU A 338 17.80 0.44 -6.64
CA LEU A 338 18.87 1.43 -6.50
C LEU A 338 19.79 1.38 -7.72
N HIS A 339 20.41 2.50 -8.08
CA HIS A 339 21.27 2.58 -9.26
C HIS A 339 22.38 3.64 -9.12
N ASN A 340 23.33 3.65 -10.05
CA ASN A 340 24.46 4.59 -10.02
C ASN A 340 24.15 6.03 -10.47
N LEU A 341 22.95 6.32 -10.99
CA LEU A 341 22.67 7.62 -11.60
C LEU A 341 22.54 8.78 -10.61
N ASN A 342 22.01 8.52 -9.42
CA ASN A 342 21.69 9.55 -8.41
C ASN A 342 22.07 9.08 -7.00
N ILE A 343 23.28 8.55 -6.83
CA ILE A 343 23.77 8.02 -5.54
C ILE A 343 23.61 9.06 -4.42
N GLY A 344 23.96 10.32 -4.68
CA GLY A 344 23.88 11.38 -3.67
C GLY A 344 22.47 11.78 -3.25
N MET A 345 21.42 11.38 -3.97
CA MET A 345 20.02 11.54 -3.56
C MET A 345 19.47 10.27 -2.89
N GLN A 346 20.09 9.11 -3.15
CA GLN A 346 19.76 7.85 -2.47
C GLN A 346 20.34 7.77 -1.05
N LEU A 347 21.46 8.47 -0.81
CA LEU A 347 22.07 8.68 0.51
C LEU A 347 21.38 9.84 1.22
#